data_AF-A0A076H1A4-F1
#
_entry.id   AF-A0A076H1A4-F1
#
_cell.length_a   1.000
_cell.length_b   1.000
_cell.length_c   1.000
_cell.angle_alpha   90.00
_cell.angle_beta   90.00
_cell.angle_gamma   90.00
#
_symmetry.space_group_name_H-M   'P 1'
#
loop_
_entity.id
_entity.type
_entity.pdbx_description
1 polymer ?
#
loop_
_entity_poly.entity_id
_entity_poly.type
_entity_poly.pdbx_seq_one_letter_code
_entity_poly.pdbx_strand_id
1 'polypeptide(L)'
;MALPGFHGPARNLASHFFDAMLSLPLNLAPGSDLRLSIEQLAAEQQISGFVLGVVGNLSQASFQCPGQAEPRVLKGDLEVITLNGNFSPKGVHLHLSLSDGACQVWGGHLEPGTLVQKGVDLLLGITDQSESQPPKAPDAMTNPRLEIAVLPGCPWCARALRLLRTLDLPHQVDTVNGDADFKRWQSRSGMSTFPQVFVDGQLIGGYDDLTTLHASGELEALR
;
A
#
# COMPACT_ATOMS: atom_id res chain seq x y z
N MET A 1 30.95 11.23 -43.08
CA MET A 1 31.24 10.61 -41.77
C MET A 1 29.91 10.12 -41.22
N ALA A 2 29.64 8.82 -41.35
CA ALA A 2 28.38 8.19 -40.99
C ALA A 2 28.56 7.42 -39.67
N LEU A 3 27.61 7.56 -38.75
CA LEU A 3 27.60 6.81 -37.48
C LEU A 3 27.03 5.40 -37.71
N PRO A 4 27.50 4.36 -36.98
CA PRO A 4 27.11 2.98 -37.22
C PRO A 4 25.75 2.66 -36.61
N GLY A 5 24.96 1.87 -37.35
CA GLY A 5 23.65 1.39 -36.95
C GLY A 5 23.72 0.30 -35.88
N PHE A 6 22.83 0.39 -34.90
CA PHE A 6 22.48 -0.72 -34.01
C PHE A 6 21.27 -1.45 -34.59
N HIS A 7 21.48 -2.69 -35.04
CA HIS A 7 20.41 -3.67 -35.23
C HIS A 7 20.25 -4.47 -33.94
N GLY A 8 19.25 -4.12 -33.13
CA GLY A 8 18.73 -4.98 -32.06
C GLY A 8 17.49 -5.73 -32.57
N PRO A 9 17.20 -6.95 -32.10
CA PRO A 9 16.05 -7.71 -32.58
C PRO A 9 14.76 -6.95 -32.21
N ALA A 10 13.83 -6.89 -33.17
CA ALA A 10 12.47 -6.45 -32.95
C ALA A 10 11.84 -7.32 -31.86
N ARG A 11 11.74 -6.80 -30.64
CA ARG A 11 10.90 -7.40 -29.60
C ARG A 11 9.45 -7.08 -29.97
N ASN A 12 8.68 -8.12 -30.23
CA ASN A 12 7.23 -8.09 -30.37
C ASN A 12 6.59 -7.26 -29.24
N LEU A 13 6.11 -6.06 -29.55
CA LEU A 13 5.25 -5.24 -28.71
C LEU A 13 3.79 -5.65 -28.95
N ALA A 14 3.44 -6.88 -28.57
CA ALA A 14 2.06 -7.33 -28.59
C ALA A 14 1.80 -8.22 -27.36
N SER A 15 1.25 -7.58 -26.31
CA SER A 15 0.32 -8.13 -25.29
C SER A 15 0.51 -7.60 -23.85
N HIS A 16 0.94 -6.35 -23.66
CA HIS A 16 0.71 -5.64 -22.39
C HIS A 16 0.06 -4.29 -22.71
N PHE A 17 -1.27 -4.23 -22.64
CA PHE A 17 -1.94 -2.96 -22.38
C PHE A 17 -1.44 -2.51 -21.01
N PHE A 18 -0.61 -1.47 -20.99
CA PHE A 18 -0.27 -0.78 -19.75
C PHE A 18 -1.55 -0.13 -19.22
N ASP A 19 -1.98 -0.48 -18.02
CA ASP A 19 -2.88 0.34 -17.21
C ASP A 19 -2.13 1.63 -16.85
N ALA A 20 -2.11 2.57 -17.79
CA ALA A 20 -1.44 3.85 -17.62
C ALA A 20 -2.25 4.70 -16.64
N MET A 21 -1.62 5.15 -15.55
CA MET A 21 -2.21 6.13 -14.64
C MET A 21 -2.48 7.44 -15.41
N LEU A 22 -3.72 7.92 -15.38
CA LEU A 22 -4.10 9.19 -15.99
C LEU A 22 -3.84 10.32 -14.99
N SER A 23 -3.18 11.40 -15.43
CA SER A 23 -3.02 12.59 -14.59
C SER A 23 -4.14 13.60 -14.83
N LEU A 24 -4.75 14.11 -13.76
CA LEU A 24 -5.85 15.06 -13.77
C LEU A 24 -5.49 16.30 -12.92
N PRO A 25 -5.28 17.47 -13.53
CA PRO A 25 -5.11 18.71 -12.79
C PRO A 25 -6.46 19.20 -12.23
N LEU A 26 -6.47 19.68 -10.98
CA LEU A 26 -7.63 20.27 -10.31
C LEU A 26 -7.23 21.60 -9.68
N ASN A 27 -7.89 22.69 -10.06
CA ASN A 27 -7.71 24.01 -9.45
C ASN A 27 -8.90 24.33 -8.55
N LEU A 28 -8.64 24.65 -7.29
CA LEU A 28 -9.64 25.05 -6.31
C LEU A 28 -9.63 26.57 -6.11
N ALA A 29 -10.81 27.16 -6.17
CA ALA A 29 -11.02 28.60 -6.01
C ALA A 29 -11.02 29.03 -4.54
N PRO A 30 -10.86 30.34 -4.25
CA PRO A 30 -11.07 30.90 -2.92
C PRO A 30 -12.39 30.45 -2.28
N GLY A 31 -12.32 30.06 -1.01
CA GLY A 31 -13.47 29.60 -0.23
C GLY A 31 -13.87 28.14 -0.46
N SER A 32 -13.30 27.44 -1.46
CA SER A 32 -13.49 26.00 -1.62
C SER A 32 -12.94 25.25 -0.41
N ASP A 33 -13.62 24.17 -0.02
CA ASP A 33 -13.10 23.22 0.95
C ASP A 33 -12.25 22.16 0.23
N LEU A 34 -10.99 22.02 0.65
CA LEU A 34 -10.02 21.13 0.00
C LEU A 34 -10.47 19.67 0.02
N ARG A 35 -10.97 19.17 1.15
CA ARG A 35 -11.38 17.77 1.28
C ARG A 35 -12.65 17.49 0.50
N LEU A 36 -13.67 18.31 0.72
CA LEU A 36 -14.98 18.13 0.10
C LEU A 36 -14.89 18.26 -1.43
N SER A 37 -14.01 19.12 -1.94
CA SER A 37 -13.81 19.26 -3.39
C SER A 37 -13.25 17.99 -4.03
N ILE A 38 -12.32 17.29 -3.36
CA ILE A 38 -11.75 16.02 -3.86
C ILE A 38 -12.78 14.89 -3.73
N GLU A 39 -13.50 14.82 -2.61
CA GLU A 39 -14.61 13.86 -2.41
C GLU A 39 -15.69 14.01 -3.49
N GLN A 40 -16.12 15.25 -3.75
CA GLN A 40 -17.13 15.56 -4.74
C GLN A 40 -16.67 15.20 -6.15
N LEU A 41 -15.44 15.57 -6.54
CA LEU A 41 -14.89 15.21 -7.85
C LEU A 41 -14.85 13.69 -8.05
N ALA A 42 -14.38 12.95 -7.04
CA ALA A 42 -14.27 11.50 -7.10
C ALA A 42 -15.66 10.83 -7.25
N ALA A 43 -16.65 11.31 -6.50
CA ALA A 43 -18.02 10.83 -6.57
C ALA A 43 -18.69 11.19 -7.91
N GLU A 44 -18.55 12.41 -8.41
CA GLU A 44 -19.21 12.85 -9.64
C GLU A 44 -18.64 12.16 -10.88
N GLN A 45 -17.33 12.01 -10.95
CA GLN A 45 -16.66 11.40 -12.11
C GLN A 45 -16.50 9.88 -11.98
N GLN A 46 -16.88 9.29 -10.84
CA GLN A 46 -16.68 7.88 -10.54
C GLN A 46 -15.21 7.45 -10.69
N ILE A 47 -14.29 8.28 -10.19
CA ILE A 47 -12.84 8.08 -10.30
C ILE A 47 -12.21 7.75 -8.94
N SER A 48 -11.16 6.94 -8.98
CA SER A 48 -10.31 6.63 -7.83
C SER A 48 -8.85 6.93 -8.16
N GLY A 49 -8.03 7.18 -7.13
CA GLY A 49 -6.64 7.55 -7.37
C GLY A 49 -5.89 8.04 -6.15
N PHE A 50 -4.76 8.69 -6.42
CA PHE A 50 -3.87 9.27 -5.43
C PHE A 50 -3.59 10.73 -5.71
N VAL A 51 -3.35 11.52 -4.68
CA VAL A 51 -2.80 12.88 -4.85
C VAL A 51 -1.31 12.75 -5.20
N LEU A 52 -0.91 13.29 -6.35
CA LEU A 52 0.48 13.27 -6.83
C LEU A 52 1.22 14.56 -6.49
N GLY A 53 0.50 15.66 -6.32
CA GLY A 53 1.08 16.96 -6.00
C GLY A 53 0.03 17.97 -5.56
N VAL A 54 0.48 18.95 -4.80
CA VAL A 54 -0.34 20.06 -4.32
C VAL A 54 0.54 21.31 -4.17
N VAL A 55 -0.02 22.48 -4.46
CA VAL A 55 0.54 23.77 -4.10
C VAL A 55 -0.59 24.77 -3.88
N GLY A 56 -0.47 25.64 -2.90
CA GLY A 56 -1.46 26.69 -2.67
C GLY A 56 -1.57 27.09 -1.21
N ASN A 57 -2.60 27.89 -0.92
CA ASN A 57 -2.79 28.50 0.39
C ASN A 57 -4.20 28.35 0.94
N LEU A 58 -4.26 28.40 2.26
CA LEU A 58 -5.46 28.18 3.04
C LEU A 58 -5.66 29.35 4.00
N SER A 59 -6.91 29.76 4.18
CA SER A 59 -7.30 30.70 5.24
C SER A 59 -7.57 29.97 6.55
N GLN A 60 -7.88 28.67 6.45
CA GLN A 60 -8.14 27.78 7.57
C GLN A 60 -7.72 26.35 7.19
N ALA A 61 -7.07 25.66 8.12
CA ALA A 61 -6.81 24.23 8.02
C ALA A 61 -7.48 23.50 9.18
N SER A 62 -8.23 22.45 8.88
CA SER A 62 -8.85 21.54 9.83
C SER A 62 -8.19 20.17 9.69
N PHE A 63 -7.56 19.67 10.75
CA PHE A 63 -6.85 18.40 10.72
C PHE A 63 -6.86 17.67 12.06
N GLN A 64 -7.02 16.35 12.01
CA GLN A 64 -7.01 15.49 13.19
C GLN A 64 -5.58 15.10 13.55
N CYS A 65 -5.15 15.49 14.76
CA CYS A 65 -3.89 15.03 15.33
C CYS A 65 -4.05 13.64 15.96
N PRO A 66 -3.04 12.76 15.89
CA PRO A 66 -3.08 11.44 16.53
C PRO A 66 -3.37 11.54 18.03
N GLY A 67 -4.34 10.74 18.50
CA GLY A 67 -4.71 10.66 19.91
C GLY A 67 -5.47 11.87 20.47
N GLN A 68 -5.83 12.86 19.65
CA GLN A 68 -6.72 13.95 20.07
C GLN A 68 -8.18 13.56 19.81
N ALA A 69 -9.09 14.01 20.67
CA ALA A 69 -10.52 13.69 20.56
C ALA A 69 -11.22 14.46 19.43
N GLU A 70 -10.76 15.68 19.16
CA GLU A 70 -11.37 16.59 18.19
C GLU A 70 -10.34 17.07 17.17
N PRO A 71 -10.77 17.43 15.95
CA PRO A 71 -9.91 18.05 14.96
C PRO A 71 -9.35 19.38 15.45
N ARG A 72 -8.09 19.64 15.11
CA ARG A 72 -7.46 20.94 15.32
C ARG A 72 -7.84 21.86 14.16
N VAL A 73 -8.27 23.07 14.50
CA VAL A 73 -8.51 24.14 13.52
C VAL A 73 -7.44 25.22 13.68
N LEU A 74 -6.72 25.51 12.61
CA LEU A 74 -5.76 26.61 12.52
C LEU A 74 -6.26 27.64 11.50
N LYS A 75 -6.26 28.92 11.87
CA LYS A 75 -6.65 30.04 10.99
C LYS A 75 -5.47 30.98 10.80
N GLY A 76 -5.35 31.56 9.61
CA GLY A 76 -4.29 32.51 9.27
C GLY A 76 -3.93 32.43 7.79
N ASP A 77 -2.80 33.04 7.44
CA ASP A 77 -2.17 32.83 6.13
C ASP A 77 -1.34 31.55 6.20
N LEU A 78 -1.86 30.47 5.62
CA LEU A 78 -1.28 29.13 5.69
C LEU A 78 -0.88 28.67 4.29
N GLU A 79 0.29 28.06 4.16
CA GLU A 79 0.78 27.49 2.89
C GLU A 79 0.74 25.96 2.98
N VAL A 80 0.17 25.31 1.96
CA VAL A 80 0.16 23.84 1.86
C VAL A 80 1.55 23.38 1.43
N ILE A 81 2.15 22.49 2.20
CA ILE A 81 3.45 21.90 1.87
C ILE A 81 3.24 20.55 1.19
N THR A 82 2.40 19.69 1.78
CA THR A 82 2.07 18.38 1.19
C THR A 82 0.63 18.00 1.46
N LEU A 83 0.04 17.26 0.53
CA LEU A 83 -1.22 16.55 0.66
C LEU A 83 -1.00 15.16 0.10
N ASN A 84 -1.09 14.13 0.94
CA ASN A 84 -0.81 12.76 0.55
C ASN A 84 -1.98 11.85 0.90
N GLY A 85 -2.29 10.91 0.03
CA GLY A 85 -3.30 9.89 0.28
C GLY A 85 -4.10 9.53 -0.95
N ASN A 86 -5.20 8.83 -0.73
CA ASN A 86 -6.06 8.28 -1.78
C ASN A 86 -7.47 8.89 -1.75
N PHE A 87 -8.14 8.78 -2.89
CA PHE A 87 -9.55 9.13 -3.05
C PHE A 87 -10.26 8.07 -3.88
N SER A 88 -11.57 7.96 -3.65
CA SER A 88 -12.50 7.08 -4.36
C SER A 88 -13.90 7.68 -4.31
N PRO A 89 -14.88 7.12 -5.06
CA PRO A 89 -16.28 7.55 -4.95
C PRO A 89 -16.88 7.34 -3.55
N LYS A 90 -16.29 6.47 -2.72
CA LYS A 90 -16.76 6.17 -1.35
C LYS A 90 -16.19 7.12 -0.30
N GLY A 91 -15.19 7.92 -0.66
CA GLY A 91 -14.52 8.84 0.26
C GLY A 91 -13.02 8.92 0.02
N VAL A 92 -12.36 9.67 0.91
CA VAL A 92 -10.92 9.95 0.83
C VAL A 92 -10.21 9.61 2.13
N HIS A 93 -8.93 9.29 2.03
CA HIS A 93 -8.02 9.23 3.17
C HIS A 93 -6.80 10.07 2.83
N LEU A 94 -6.78 11.30 3.35
CA LEU A 94 -5.77 12.30 3.04
C LEU A 94 -5.09 12.81 4.31
N HIS A 95 -3.78 13.00 4.26
CA HIS A 95 -2.98 13.64 5.29
C HIS A 95 -2.39 14.94 4.74
N LEU A 96 -2.46 16.01 5.52
CA LEU A 96 -2.01 17.35 5.17
C LEU A 96 -0.78 17.72 6.01
N SER A 97 0.19 18.39 5.39
CA SER A 97 1.15 19.24 6.10
C SER A 97 1.13 20.67 5.55
N LEU A 98 1.29 21.64 6.44
CA LEU A 98 1.18 23.06 6.13
C LEU A 98 2.13 23.89 7.01
N SER A 99 2.54 25.06 6.54
CA SER A 99 3.26 26.06 7.34
C SER A 99 2.36 27.24 7.68
N ASP A 100 2.51 27.78 8.88
CA ASP A 100 1.96 29.09 9.24
C ASP A 100 2.91 30.26 8.90
N GLY A 101 2.48 31.49 9.18
CA GLY A 101 3.27 32.70 8.96
C GLY A 101 4.55 32.82 9.80
N ALA A 102 4.75 31.95 10.79
CA ALA A 102 6.01 31.85 11.55
C ALA A 102 6.92 30.72 11.01
N CYS A 103 6.56 30.12 9.87
CA CYS A 103 7.21 28.95 9.28
C CYS A 103 7.16 27.69 10.17
N GLN A 104 6.25 27.63 11.14
CA GLN A 104 6.02 26.41 11.90
C GLN A 104 5.19 25.45 11.05
N VAL A 105 5.65 24.20 10.96
CA VAL A 105 4.95 23.14 10.22
C VAL A 105 4.00 22.38 11.12
N TRP A 106 2.77 22.21 10.65
CA TRP A 106 1.70 21.46 11.28
C TRP A 106 1.24 20.34 10.34
N GLY A 107 0.60 19.29 10.89
CA GLY A 107 0.03 18.24 10.05
C GLY A 107 -0.82 17.22 10.80
N GLY A 108 -1.63 16.48 10.04
CA GLY A 108 -2.56 15.48 10.54
C GLY A 108 -3.42 14.91 9.43
N HIS A 109 -4.42 14.11 9.80
CA HIS A 109 -5.45 13.67 8.85
C HIS A 109 -6.30 14.87 8.43
N LEU A 110 -6.53 15.04 7.13
CA LEU A 110 -7.29 16.16 6.58
C LEU A 110 -8.76 16.03 6.97
N GLU A 111 -9.31 17.07 7.57
CA GLU A 111 -10.72 17.12 7.96
C GLU A 111 -11.47 18.20 7.18
N PRO A 112 -12.81 18.09 7.05
CA PRO A 112 -13.63 19.17 6.53
C PRO A 112 -13.43 20.46 7.34
N GLY A 113 -13.61 21.61 6.67
CA GLY A 113 -13.28 22.93 7.17
C GLY A 113 -11.87 23.39 6.80
N THR A 114 -11.25 22.80 5.77
CA THR A 114 -9.94 23.23 5.25
C THR A 114 -10.14 24.11 4.03
N LEU A 115 -10.10 25.42 4.21
CA LEU A 115 -10.61 26.42 3.28
C LEU A 115 -9.51 27.11 2.49
N VAL A 116 -9.63 27.11 1.17
CA VAL A 116 -8.72 27.77 0.23
C VAL A 116 -8.78 29.29 0.37
N GLN A 117 -7.63 29.95 0.42
CA GLN A 117 -7.57 31.41 0.50
C GLN A 117 -7.58 32.08 -0.88
N LYS A 118 -6.58 31.81 -1.71
CA LYS A 118 -6.41 32.39 -3.06
C LYS A 118 -6.53 31.33 -4.14
N GLY A 119 -5.97 30.15 -3.89
CA GLY A 119 -6.02 29.04 -4.82
C GLY A 119 -5.24 27.84 -4.29
N VAL A 120 -5.67 26.65 -4.69
CA VAL A 120 -4.91 25.40 -4.54
C VAL A 120 -4.93 24.65 -5.85
N ASP A 121 -3.74 24.35 -6.38
CA ASP A 121 -3.54 23.51 -7.54
C ASP A 121 -3.17 22.10 -7.08
N LEU A 122 -3.91 21.12 -7.56
CA LEU A 122 -3.69 19.70 -7.31
C LEU A 122 -3.37 18.97 -8.60
N LEU A 123 -2.52 17.96 -8.49
CA LEU A 123 -2.34 16.94 -9.51
C LEU A 123 -2.82 15.60 -8.96
N LEU A 124 -3.84 15.03 -9.58
CA LEU A 124 -4.42 13.74 -9.20
C LEU A 124 -3.96 12.66 -10.18
N GLY A 125 -3.61 11.49 -9.66
CA GLY A 125 -3.29 10.29 -10.43
C GLY A 125 -4.46 9.33 -10.39
N ILE A 126 -5.22 9.26 -11.48
CA ILE A 126 -6.39 8.40 -11.64
C ILE A 126 -5.93 7.00 -12.02
N THR A 127 -6.44 6.01 -11.31
CA THR A 127 -6.15 4.60 -11.53
C THR A 127 -7.45 3.88 -11.90
N ASP A 128 -7.34 2.84 -12.72
CA ASP A 128 -8.48 1.97 -13.07
C ASP A 128 -8.77 1.01 -11.90
N GLN A 129 -9.07 1.58 -10.74
CA GLN A 129 -9.48 0.81 -9.58
C GLN A 129 -10.99 0.58 -9.72
N SER A 130 -11.36 -0.40 -10.55
CA SER A 130 -12.57 -1.18 -10.33
C SER A 130 -12.48 -1.76 -8.92
N GLU A 131 -12.92 -0.99 -7.92
CA GLU A 131 -12.87 -1.27 -6.49
C GLU A 131 -11.80 -2.30 -6.08
N SER A 132 -10.53 -1.88 -5.96
CA SER A 132 -9.68 -2.51 -4.95
C SER A 132 -10.25 -2.11 -3.59
N GLN A 133 -11.33 -2.77 -3.22
CA GLN A 133 -11.72 -2.95 -1.83
C GLN A 133 -10.41 -3.27 -1.09
N PRO A 134 -10.02 -2.55 -0.02
CA PRO A 134 -8.99 -3.09 0.87
C PRO A 134 -9.40 -4.54 1.11
N PRO A 135 -8.52 -5.53 0.90
CA PRO A 135 -8.92 -6.93 0.88
C PRO A 135 -9.86 -7.13 2.05
N LYS A 136 -11.13 -7.46 1.76
CA LYS A 136 -12.05 -7.91 2.79
C LYS A 136 -11.23 -8.90 3.60
N ALA A 137 -11.10 -8.67 4.91
CA ALA A 137 -10.50 -9.64 5.79
C ALA A 137 -11.07 -11.00 5.37
N PRO A 138 -10.22 -11.96 4.93
CA PRO A 138 -10.71 -13.08 4.16
C PRO A 138 -11.87 -13.74 4.90
N ASP A 139 -13.03 -13.73 4.24
CA ASP A 139 -14.17 -14.52 4.68
C ASP A 139 -13.65 -15.94 4.86
N ALA A 140 -13.80 -16.45 6.08
CA ALA A 140 -13.33 -17.76 6.48
C ALA A 140 -13.82 -18.82 5.47
N MET A 141 -12.88 -19.63 4.95
CA MET A 141 -13.01 -21.00 4.39
C MET A 141 -12.23 -21.30 3.10
N THR A 142 -11.04 -20.73 2.89
CA THR A 142 -9.99 -21.39 2.10
C THR A 142 -8.71 -21.46 2.93
N ASN A 143 -8.25 -22.66 3.29
CA ASN A 143 -6.95 -22.81 3.93
C ASN A 143 -5.89 -22.11 3.06
N PRO A 144 -4.98 -21.32 3.65
CA PRO A 144 -3.91 -20.70 2.88
C PRO A 144 -3.08 -21.80 2.21
N ARG A 145 -2.73 -21.56 0.93
CA ARG A 145 -1.91 -22.50 0.14
C ARG A 145 -0.56 -22.77 0.80
N LEU A 146 -0.06 -21.82 1.59
CA LEU A 146 1.21 -21.89 2.28
C LEU A 146 1.02 -22.24 3.76
N GLU A 147 1.66 -23.32 4.20
CA GLU A 147 1.74 -23.72 5.61
C GLU A 147 3.21 -23.68 6.06
N ILE A 148 3.46 -23.17 7.26
CA ILE A 148 4.81 -23.17 7.86
C ILE A 148 4.75 -23.64 9.32
N ALA A 149 5.52 -24.68 9.62
CA ALA A 149 5.77 -25.12 10.98
C ALA A 149 6.98 -24.39 11.57
N VAL A 150 6.86 -23.89 12.80
CA VAL A 150 7.90 -23.09 13.45
C VAL A 150 8.19 -23.55 14.87
N LEU A 151 9.45 -23.42 15.30
CA LEU A 151 9.85 -23.63 16.70
C LEU A 151 10.00 -22.29 17.45
N PRO A 152 9.54 -22.19 18.71
CA PRO A 152 9.81 -21.04 19.56
C PRO A 152 11.32 -20.74 19.65
N GLY A 153 11.70 -19.47 19.47
CA GLY A 153 13.10 -19.03 19.54
C GLY A 153 13.98 -19.42 18.35
N CYS A 154 13.44 -20.05 17.29
CA CYS A 154 14.23 -20.41 16.12
C CYS A 154 14.50 -19.19 15.21
N PRO A 155 15.77 -18.79 14.99
CA PRO A 155 16.09 -17.63 14.16
C PRO A 155 15.71 -17.82 12.69
N TRP A 156 15.80 -19.05 12.16
CA TRP A 156 15.44 -19.37 10.78
C TRP A 156 13.92 -19.29 10.56
N CYS A 157 13.13 -19.68 11.56
CA CYS A 157 11.67 -19.52 11.52
C CYS A 157 11.29 -18.04 11.49
N ALA A 158 11.93 -17.21 12.32
CA ALA A 158 11.69 -15.77 12.32
C ALA A 158 12.03 -15.13 10.96
N ARG A 159 13.12 -15.57 10.30
CA ARG A 159 13.49 -15.11 8.96
C ARG A 159 12.48 -15.55 7.89
N ALA A 160 12.03 -16.81 7.92
CA ALA A 160 11.01 -17.30 6.99
C ALA A 160 9.70 -16.51 7.12
N LEU A 161 9.19 -16.36 8.35
CA LEU A 161 7.98 -15.58 8.61
C LEU A 161 8.13 -14.11 8.22
N ARG A 162 9.33 -13.54 8.35
CA ARG A 162 9.60 -12.17 7.87
C ARG A 162 9.52 -12.10 6.35
N LEU A 163 10.11 -13.05 5.64
CA LEU A 163 10.06 -13.10 4.17
C LEU A 163 8.62 -13.19 3.67
N LEU A 164 7.84 -14.15 4.19
CA LEU A 164 6.43 -14.35 3.80
C LEU A 164 5.57 -13.10 4.05
N ARG A 165 5.73 -12.45 5.21
CA ARG A 165 5.04 -11.19 5.52
C ARG A 165 5.49 -10.03 4.63
N THR A 166 6.76 -9.97 4.26
CA THR A 166 7.28 -8.91 3.37
C THR A 166 6.69 -9.04 1.97
N LEU A 167 6.45 -10.26 1.51
CA LEU A 167 5.85 -10.54 0.21
C LEU A 167 4.31 -10.45 0.20
N ASP A 168 3.70 -10.22 1.37
CA ASP A 168 2.25 -10.23 1.61
C ASP A 168 1.58 -11.54 1.17
N LEU A 169 2.26 -12.66 1.42
CA LEU A 169 1.75 -13.99 1.07
C LEU A 169 0.86 -14.51 2.21
N PRO A 170 -0.43 -14.83 1.96
CA PRO A 170 -1.27 -15.48 2.96
C PRO A 170 -0.69 -16.84 3.37
N HIS A 171 -0.50 -17.07 4.67
CA HIS A 171 0.10 -18.29 5.17
C HIS A 171 -0.45 -18.70 6.55
N GLN A 172 -0.54 -20.02 6.77
CA GLN A 172 -0.84 -20.59 8.08
C GLN A 172 0.47 -20.86 8.83
N VAL A 173 0.50 -20.46 10.10
CA VAL A 173 1.64 -20.70 11.00
C VAL A 173 1.22 -21.68 12.10
N ASP A 174 1.90 -22.82 12.18
CA ASP A 174 1.74 -23.80 13.26
C ASP A 174 3.00 -23.81 14.15
N THR A 175 2.87 -23.38 15.40
CA THR A 175 3.97 -23.40 16.38
C THR A 175 4.09 -24.78 17.03
N VAL A 176 5.27 -25.39 16.95
CA VAL A 176 5.60 -26.69 17.53
C VAL A 176 6.04 -26.50 18.98
N ASN A 177 5.23 -26.99 19.94
CA ASN A 177 5.46 -26.77 21.37
C ASN A 177 5.91 -28.04 22.13
N GLY A 178 5.95 -29.19 21.47
CA GLY A 178 6.42 -30.44 22.09
C GLY A 178 6.54 -31.61 21.13
N ASP A 179 6.86 -32.79 21.67
CA ASP A 179 7.19 -33.99 20.90
C ASP A 179 6.06 -34.49 19.99
N ALA A 180 4.80 -34.32 20.40
CA ALA A 180 3.65 -34.71 19.60
C ALA A 180 3.54 -33.86 18.33
N ASP A 181 3.68 -32.54 18.46
CA ASP A 181 3.69 -31.61 17.33
C ASP A 181 4.89 -31.88 16.42
N PHE A 182 6.07 -32.13 17.01
CA PHE A 182 7.28 -32.46 16.29
C PHE A 182 7.08 -33.73 15.44
N LYS A 183 6.57 -34.81 16.03
CA LYS A 183 6.28 -36.06 15.32
C LYS A 183 5.24 -35.89 14.22
N ARG A 184 4.20 -35.05 14.45
CA ARG A 184 3.17 -34.73 13.45
C ARG A 184 3.77 -34.05 12.22
N TRP A 185 4.68 -33.10 12.42
CA TRP A 185 5.32 -32.39 11.30
C TRP A 185 6.42 -33.23 10.64
N GLN A 186 7.20 -33.96 11.43
CA GLN A 186 8.21 -34.90 10.94
C GLN A 186 7.60 -36.02 10.09
N SER A 187 6.42 -36.54 10.42
CA SER A 187 5.76 -37.57 9.61
C SER A 187 5.28 -37.04 8.25
N ARG A 188 5.01 -35.73 8.14
CA ARG A 188 4.64 -35.06 6.88
C ARG A 188 5.85 -34.70 6.03
N SER A 189 6.91 -34.16 6.64
CA SER A 189 8.07 -33.62 5.93
C SER A 189 9.24 -34.60 5.80
N GLY A 190 9.35 -35.57 6.70
CA GLY A 190 10.59 -36.33 6.93
C GLY A 190 11.72 -35.50 7.56
N MET A 191 11.53 -34.20 7.78
CA MET A 191 12.55 -33.29 8.32
C MET A 191 12.52 -33.27 9.86
N SER A 192 13.71 -33.14 10.45
CA SER A 192 13.89 -32.91 11.90
C SER A 192 14.21 -31.44 12.24
N THR A 193 14.37 -30.59 11.22
CA THR A 193 14.73 -29.17 11.36
C THR A 193 13.54 -28.27 11.04
N PHE A 194 13.61 -27.01 11.50
CA PHE A 194 12.58 -25.99 11.29
C PHE A 194 13.22 -24.68 10.78
N PRO A 195 12.51 -23.88 9.97
CA PRO A 195 11.10 -24.02 9.59
C PRO A 195 10.86 -25.19 8.63
N GLN A 196 9.63 -25.69 8.57
CA GLN A 196 9.19 -26.64 7.54
C GLN A 196 8.08 -25.98 6.76
N VAL A 197 8.31 -25.74 5.47
CA VAL A 197 7.43 -24.96 4.61
C VAL A 197 6.76 -25.87 3.59
N PHE A 198 5.45 -25.71 3.44
CA PHE A 198 4.63 -26.43 2.49
C PHE A 198 3.88 -25.46 1.59
N VAL A 199 3.71 -25.82 0.32
CA VAL A 199 2.83 -25.14 -0.64
C VAL A 199 1.91 -26.19 -1.23
N ASP A 200 0.60 -25.93 -1.20
CA ASP A 200 -0.45 -26.86 -1.65
C ASP A 200 -0.32 -28.26 -1.03
N GLY A 201 0.10 -28.31 0.23
CA GLY A 201 0.33 -29.56 0.98
C GLY A 201 1.60 -30.32 0.60
N GLN A 202 2.39 -29.86 -0.38
CA GLN A 202 3.69 -30.43 -0.74
C GLN A 202 4.81 -29.76 0.04
N LEU A 203 5.77 -30.56 0.54
CA LEU A 203 6.94 -30.04 1.23
C LEU A 203 7.85 -29.32 0.24
N ILE A 204 8.19 -28.08 0.56
CA ILE A 204 9.19 -27.28 -0.17
C ILE A 204 10.55 -27.38 0.50
N GLY A 205 10.56 -27.39 1.84
CA GLY A 205 11.76 -27.58 2.64
C GLY A 205 11.89 -26.57 3.76
N GLY A 206 13.13 -26.12 4.03
CA GLY A 206 13.48 -25.19 5.07
C GLY A 206 13.51 -23.72 4.62
N TYR A 207 14.20 -22.89 5.40
CA TYR A 207 14.39 -21.48 5.05
C TYR A 207 15.20 -21.30 3.75
N ASP A 208 16.23 -22.12 3.54
CA ASP A 208 17.08 -22.01 2.35
C ASP A 208 16.31 -22.34 1.07
N ASP A 209 15.48 -23.38 1.10
CA ASP A 209 14.58 -23.74 -0.01
C ASP A 209 13.58 -22.63 -0.29
N LEU A 210 13.00 -22.05 0.78
CA LEU A 210 12.09 -20.91 0.65
C LEU A 210 12.77 -19.69 0.01
N THR A 211 14.02 -19.39 0.38
CA THR A 211 14.78 -18.30 -0.25
C THR A 211 15.18 -18.60 -1.69
N THR A 212 15.39 -19.87 -2.03
CA THR A 212 15.68 -20.30 -3.40
C THR A 212 14.45 -20.11 -4.29
N LEU A 213 13.28 -20.50 -3.80
CA LEU A 213 12.00 -20.30 -4.48
C LEU A 213 11.65 -18.81 -4.67
N HIS A 214 12.02 -17.97 -3.69
CA HIS A 214 11.92 -16.52 -3.82
C HIS A 214 12.86 -15.97 -4.90
N ALA A 215 14.11 -16.44 -4.92
CA ALA A 215 15.09 -15.99 -5.89
C ALA A 215 14.74 -16.37 -7.33
N SER A 216 13.96 -17.44 -7.55
CA SER A 216 13.44 -17.80 -8.88
C SER A 216 12.18 -17.01 -9.28
N GLY A 217 11.56 -16.27 -8.36
CA GLY A 217 10.30 -15.54 -8.57
C GLY A 217 9.05 -16.42 -8.50
N GLU A 218 9.19 -17.72 -8.24
CA GLU A 218 8.08 -18.66 -8.12
C GLU A 218 7.28 -18.45 -6.84
N LEU A 219 7.93 -17.98 -5.76
CA LEU A 219 7.26 -17.72 -4.49
C LEU A 219 6.25 -16.56 -4.60
N GLU A 220 6.56 -15.53 -5.38
CA GLU A 220 5.68 -14.38 -5.65
C GLU A 220 4.46 -14.74 -6.49
N ALA A 221 4.56 -15.80 -7.30
CA ALA A 221 3.42 -16.32 -8.06
C ALA A 221 2.36 -16.99 -7.18
N LEU A 222 2.61 -17.13 -5.88
CA LEU A 222 1.68 -17.67 -4.88
C LEU A 222 0.82 -16.61 -4.17
N ARG A 223 0.90 -15.35 -4.61
CA ARG A 223 0.02 -14.26 -4.15
C ARG A 223 -1.45 -14.51 -4.49
#